data_AF-A0A0L0US47-F1
#
_entry.id   AF-A0A0L0US47-F1
#
_cell.length_a   1.000
_cell.length_b   1.000
_cell.length_c   1.000
_cell.angle_alpha   90.00
_cell.angle_beta   90.00
_cell.angle_gamma   90.00
#
_symmetry.space_group_name_H-M   'P 1'
#
loop_
_entity.id
_entity.type
_entity.pdbx_description
1 polymer ?
#
loop_
_entity_poly.entity_id
_entity_poly.type
_entity_poly.pdbx_seq_one_letter_code
_entity_poly.pdbx_strand_id
1 'polypeptide(L)'
;MPANDPVTELLAKILAISQSSSGIPQATRDDRIFRQFSCPPIIPQDDEDKGMWYIVNKAMDSLFGVENCKQNLRRGKYGIEVVLDYLKKAREHSSWREDELLISKLERIYKCFEGKLYI
;
A
#
# COMPACT_ATOMS: atom_id res chain seq x y z
N MET A 1 -8.45 0.58 -26.40
CA MET A 1 -8.02 -0.12 -25.17
C MET A 1 -7.36 0.92 -24.30
N PRO A 2 -7.83 1.22 -23.08
CA PRO A 2 -7.11 2.16 -22.24
C PRO A 2 -5.77 1.50 -21.90
N ALA A 3 -4.67 2.23 -22.07
CA ALA A 3 -3.38 1.79 -21.57
C ALA A 3 -3.56 1.46 -20.08
N ASN A 4 -3.26 0.23 -19.69
CA ASN A 4 -3.31 -0.15 -18.28
C ASN A 4 -2.45 0.84 -17.50
N ASP A 5 -3.09 1.57 -16.59
CA ASP A 5 -2.43 2.45 -15.64
C ASP A 5 -1.36 1.65 -14.86
N PRO A 6 -0.07 2.04 -14.88
CA PRO A 6 1.01 1.28 -14.24
C PRO A 6 0.75 1.01 -12.75
N VAL A 7 0.04 1.93 -12.06
CA VAL A 7 -0.37 1.72 -10.67
C VAL A 7 -1.35 0.54 -10.59
N THR A 8 -2.37 0.52 -11.44
CA THR A 8 -3.37 -0.57 -11.49
C THR A 8 -2.70 -1.93 -11.76
N GLU A 9 -1.72 -2.00 -12.66
CA GLU A 9 -0.96 -3.24 -12.88
C GLU A 9 -0.18 -3.69 -11.66
N LEU A 10 0.49 -2.77 -10.96
CA LEU A 10 1.24 -3.08 -9.75
C LEU A 10 0.33 -3.54 -8.61
N LEU A 11 -0.82 -2.88 -8.41
CA LEU A 11 -1.82 -3.29 -7.42
C LEU A 11 -2.31 -4.73 -7.71
N ALA A 12 -2.58 -5.06 -8.98
CA ALA A 12 -3.01 -6.41 -9.37
C ALA A 12 -1.91 -7.46 -9.14
N LYS A 13 -0.65 -7.15 -9.47
CA LYS A 13 0.50 -8.03 -9.21
C LYS A 13 0.67 -8.32 -7.71
N ILE A 14 0.61 -7.28 -6.87
CA ILE A 14 0.72 -7.42 -5.42
C ILE A 14 -0.45 -8.25 -4.86
N LEU A 15 -1.67 -8.01 -5.35
CA LEU A 15 -2.86 -8.78 -4.96
C LEU A 15 -2.70 -10.26 -5.29
N ALA A 16 -2.23 -10.59 -6.49
CA ALA A 16 -2.03 -11.98 -6.91
C ALA A 16 -1.03 -12.71 -5.99
N ILE A 17 0.08 -12.05 -5.62
CA ILE A 17 1.05 -12.65 -4.69
C ILE A 17 0.46 -12.80 -3.29
N SER A 18 -0.32 -11.82 -2.81
CA SER A 18 -1.02 -11.90 -1.52
C SER A 18 -1.93 -13.13 -1.43
N GLN A 19 -2.63 -13.45 -2.51
CA GLN A 19 -3.59 -14.56 -2.56
C GLN A 19 -2.91 -15.92 -2.80
N SER A 20 -1.68 -15.92 -3.31
CA SER A 20 -0.88 -17.12 -3.52
C SER A 20 -0.37 -17.74 -2.19
N SER A 21 0.06 -19.00 -2.25
CA SER A 21 0.79 -19.69 -1.18
C SER A 21 2.24 -19.21 -1.08
N SER A 22 2.42 -17.91 -0.85
CA SER A 22 3.74 -17.30 -0.63
C SER A 22 4.24 -17.60 0.80
N GLY A 23 5.56 -17.48 1.02
CA GLY A 23 6.17 -17.59 2.36
C GLY A 23 5.83 -16.44 3.31
N ILE A 24 4.90 -15.56 2.93
CA ILE A 24 4.54 -14.38 3.72
C ILE A 24 3.45 -14.75 4.71
N PRO A 25 3.59 -14.33 5.99
CA PRO A 25 2.60 -14.67 7.00
C PRO A 25 1.22 -14.07 6.69
N GLN A 26 0.18 -14.84 7.00
CA GLN A 26 -1.21 -14.39 6.89
C GLN A 26 -1.50 -13.30 7.93
N ALA A 27 -2.20 -12.24 7.51
CA ALA A 27 -2.63 -11.19 8.42
C ALA A 27 -3.84 -11.58 9.27
N THR A 28 -3.92 -10.98 10.43
CA THR A 28 -5.04 -11.01 11.39
C THR A 28 -5.56 -9.59 11.61
N ARG A 29 -6.68 -9.47 12.34
CA ARG A 29 -7.22 -8.15 12.74
C ARG A 29 -6.36 -7.43 13.79
N ASP A 30 -5.42 -8.14 14.41
CA ASP A 30 -4.53 -7.59 15.42
C ASP A 30 -3.24 -7.00 14.85
N ASP A 31 -2.92 -7.32 13.59
CA ASP A 31 -1.76 -6.75 12.93
C ASP A 31 -1.92 -5.24 12.72
N ARG A 32 -0.81 -4.51 12.87
CA ARG A 32 -0.79 -3.05 12.72
C ARG A 32 -1.27 -2.59 11.34
N ILE A 33 -0.97 -3.36 10.30
CA ILE A 33 -1.42 -3.12 8.93
C ILE A 33 -2.94 -3.02 8.83
N PHE A 34 -3.68 -3.94 9.47
CA PHE A 34 -5.13 -3.91 9.47
C PHE A 34 -5.66 -2.70 10.23
N ARG A 35 -5.14 -2.48 11.44
CA ARG A 35 -5.59 -1.38 12.30
C ARG A 35 -5.39 -0.01 11.67
N GLN A 36 -4.32 0.16 10.89
CA GLN A 36 -3.99 1.43 10.26
C GLN A 36 -4.73 1.69 8.94
N PHE A 37 -4.96 0.67 8.12
CA PHE A 37 -5.55 0.82 6.78
C PHE A 37 -7.01 0.35 6.67
N SER A 38 -7.62 -0.11 7.76
CA SER A 38 -9.03 -0.53 7.77
C SER A 38 -10.02 0.62 7.58
N CYS A 39 -9.64 1.85 7.96
CA CYS A 39 -10.44 3.05 7.73
C CYS A 39 -10.07 3.70 6.39
N PRO A 40 -11.03 4.27 5.66
CA PRO A 40 -10.74 5.06 4.46
C PRO A 40 -9.78 6.22 4.75
N PRO A 41 -8.99 6.64 3.73
CA PRO A 41 -8.14 7.82 3.86
C PRO A 41 -8.98 9.08 4.08
N ILE A 42 -8.59 9.89 5.07
CA ILE A 42 -9.21 11.18 5.39
C ILE A 42 -8.07 12.18 5.54
N ILE A 43 -8.22 13.38 4.96
CA ILE A 43 -7.29 14.48 5.16
C ILE A 43 -7.73 15.23 6.44
N PRO A 44 -6.91 15.26 7.50
CA PRO A 44 -7.17 16.11 8.65
C PRO A 44 -7.18 17.59 8.25
N GLN A 45 -7.98 18.41 8.94
CA GLN A 45 -8.08 19.85 8.66
C GLN A 45 -6.70 20.54 8.67
N ASP A 46 -5.83 20.16 9.61
CA ASP A 46 -4.47 20.71 9.74
C ASP A 46 -3.51 20.32 8.60
N ASP A 47 -3.90 19.39 7.73
CA ASP A 47 -3.10 18.87 6.61
C ASP A 47 -3.81 19.07 5.24
N GLU A 48 -4.89 19.87 5.18
CA GLU A 48 -5.64 20.13 3.93
C GLU A 48 -4.77 20.67 2.80
N ASP A 49 -3.81 21.54 3.15
CA ASP A 49 -2.85 22.14 2.23
C ASP A 49 -1.82 21.15 1.67
N LYS A 50 -1.60 20.02 2.37
CA LYS A 50 -0.63 18.99 1.98
C LYS A 50 -1.22 17.93 1.04
N GLY A 51 -2.55 17.81 1.02
CA GLY A 51 -3.28 16.91 0.13
C GLY A 51 -3.18 15.42 0.48
N MET A 52 -3.95 14.61 -0.27
CA MET A 52 -4.14 13.18 -0.02
C MET A 52 -2.85 12.35 -0.06
N TRP A 53 -1.95 12.63 -1.00
CA TRP A 53 -0.69 11.89 -1.10
C TRP A 53 0.15 12.01 0.17
N TYR A 54 0.21 13.18 0.81
CA TYR A 54 0.96 13.35 2.04
C TYR A 54 0.48 12.39 3.15
N ILE A 55 -0.85 12.29 3.32
CA ILE A 55 -1.47 11.40 4.30
C ILE A 55 -1.17 9.94 3.99
N VAL A 56 -1.34 9.54 2.73
CA VAL A 56 -1.05 8.17 2.28
C VAL A 56 0.43 7.84 2.43
N ASN A 57 1.32 8.73 2.01
CA ASN A 57 2.76 8.55 2.10
C ASN A 57 3.19 8.35 3.56
N LYS A 58 2.71 9.19 4.47
CA LYS A 58 2.97 9.09 5.91
C LYS A 58 2.46 7.77 6.49
N ALA A 59 1.25 7.34 6.10
CA ALA A 59 0.70 6.07 6.55
C ALA A 59 1.52 4.88 6.03
N MET A 60 1.91 4.90 4.75
CA MET A 60 2.74 3.87 4.14
C MET A 60 4.14 3.81 4.77
N ASP A 61 4.79 4.94 5.02
CA ASP A 61 6.14 4.97 5.61
C ASP A 61 6.16 4.42 7.03
N SER A 62 5.08 4.62 7.80
CA SER A 62 4.95 4.06 9.15
C SER A 62 4.98 2.52 9.19
N LEU A 63 4.61 1.83 8.11
CA LEU A 63 4.51 0.36 8.08
C LEU A 63 5.46 -0.30 7.06
N PHE A 64 5.64 0.32 5.90
CA PHE A 64 6.41 -0.16 4.76
C PHE A 64 7.64 0.70 4.46
N GLY A 65 8.07 1.54 5.40
CA GLY A 65 9.36 2.19 5.34
C GLY A 65 10.52 1.20 5.19
N VAL A 66 11.71 1.73 4.89
CA VAL A 66 12.90 0.93 4.52
C VAL A 66 13.17 -0.24 5.46
N GLU A 67 13.12 0.04 6.76
CA GLU A 67 13.44 -0.90 7.83
C GLU A 67 12.28 -1.84 8.18
N ASN A 68 11.05 -1.43 7.88
CA ASN A 68 9.85 -2.00 8.47
C ASN A 68 9.04 -2.88 7.50
N CYS A 69 9.34 -2.79 6.19
CA CYS A 69 8.59 -3.49 5.14
C CYS A 69 8.45 -4.99 5.42
N LYS A 70 9.54 -5.72 5.64
CA LYS A 70 9.49 -7.18 5.85
C LYS A 70 8.79 -7.59 7.16
N GLN A 71 8.82 -6.73 8.18
CA GLN A 71 8.27 -7.03 9.51
C GLN A 71 6.74 -6.90 9.55
N ASN A 72 6.21 -5.85 8.90
CA ASN A 72 4.78 -5.54 8.94
C ASN A 72 4.01 -6.07 7.72
N LEU A 73 4.71 -6.50 6.67
CA LEU A 73 4.07 -7.05 5.49
C LEU A 73 3.42 -8.39 5.81
N ARG A 74 2.11 -8.45 5.60
CA ARG A 74 1.28 -9.63 5.80
C ARG A 74 0.38 -9.81 4.58
N ARG A 75 0.07 -11.06 4.25
CA ARG A 75 -0.80 -11.39 3.11
C ARG A 75 -2.27 -11.56 3.52
N GLY A 76 -3.15 -11.56 2.53
CA GLY A 76 -4.57 -11.81 2.64
C GLY A 76 -5.42 -10.57 2.96
N LYS A 77 -6.73 -10.80 3.12
CA LYS A 77 -7.79 -9.79 3.33
C LYS A 77 -7.62 -8.83 4.50
N TYR A 78 -6.77 -9.14 5.48
CA TYR A 78 -6.47 -8.26 6.62
C TYR A 78 -5.07 -7.64 6.52
N GLY A 79 -4.31 -8.01 5.49
CA GLY A 79 -2.93 -7.61 5.27
C GLY A 79 -2.85 -6.60 4.15
N ILE A 80 -2.01 -6.89 3.15
CA ILE A 80 -1.79 -5.96 2.05
C ILE A 80 -3.08 -5.61 1.29
N GLU A 81 -4.08 -6.49 1.25
CA GLU A 81 -5.33 -6.23 0.51
C GLU A 81 -6.06 -5.00 1.06
N VAL A 82 -6.06 -4.77 2.38
CA VAL A 82 -6.66 -3.54 2.93
C VAL A 82 -5.89 -2.29 2.53
N VAL A 83 -4.58 -2.41 2.32
CA VAL A 83 -3.74 -1.30 1.83
C VAL A 83 -4.06 -1.01 0.37
N LEU A 84 -4.24 -2.04 -0.46
CA LEU A 84 -4.60 -1.87 -1.87
C LEU A 84 -5.95 -1.17 -2.00
N ASP A 85 -6.93 -1.55 -1.17
CA ASP A 85 -8.25 -0.91 -1.18
C ASP A 85 -8.21 0.51 -0.61
N TYR A 86 -7.40 0.76 0.42
CA TYR A 86 -7.13 2.10 0.93
C TYR A 86 -6.54 3.01 -0.17
N LEU A 87 -5.56 2.51 -0.93
CA LEU A 87 -4.92 3.25 -2.00
C LEU A 87 -5.87 3.56 -3.16
N LYS A 88 -6.72 2.62 -3.57
CA LYS A 88 -7.74 2.87 -4.60
C LYS A 88 -8.64 4.05 -4.20
N LYS A 89 -9.13 4.05 -2.95
CA LYS A 89 -9.96 5.14 -2.42
C LYS A 89 -9.19 6.47 -2.32
N ALA A 90 -7.92 6.43 -1.94
CA ALA A 90 -7.09 7.64 -1.87
C ALA A 90 -6.91 8.29 -3.25
N ARG A 91 -6.73 7.46 -4.29
CA ARG A 91 -6.56 7.92 -5.67
C ARG A 91 -7.80 8.57 -6.28
N GLU A 92 -8.98 8.27 -5.74
CA GLU A 92 -10.23 8.95 -6.14
C GLU A 92 -10.32 10.39 -5.62
N HIS A 93 -9.45 10.79 -4.69
CA HIS A 93 -9.46 12.12 -4.12
C HIS A 93 -8.98 13.19 -5.11
N SER A 94 -9.67 14.33 -5.18
CA SER A 94 -9.40 15.41 -6.14
C SER A 94 -8.01 16.03 -6.03
N SER A 95 -7.39 15.94 -4.85
CA SER A 95 -6.04 16.46 -4.60
C SER A 95 -4.93 15.47 -4.98
N TRP A 96 -5.24 14.26 -5.47
CA TRP A 96 -4.25 13.25 -5.79
C TRP A 96 -3.56 13.55 -7.13
N ARG A 97 -2.21 13.57 -7.15
CA ARG A 97 -1.40 13.83 -8.37
C ARG A 97 -0.11 13.01 -8.45
N GLU A 98 0.20 12.19 -7.45
CA GLU A 98 1.53 11.64 -7.20
C GLU A 98 1.66 10.15 -7.55
N ASP A 99 1.05 9.73 -8.67
CA ASP A 99 1.08 8.32 -9.10
C ASP A 99 2.51 7.79 -9.31
N GLU A 100 3.45 8.61 -9.80
CA GLU A 100 4.87 8.23 -9.95
C GLU A 100 5.54 7.87 -8.61
N LEU A 101 5.22 8.61 -7.55
CA LEU A 101 5.73 8.34 -6.20
C LEU A 101 5.06 7.10 -5.62
N LEU A 102 3.78 6.89 -5.89
CA LEU A 102 3.07 5.67 -5.50
C LEU A 102 3.67 4.43 -6.19
N ILE A 103 3.95 4.50 -7.49
CA ILE A 103 4.58 3.41 -8.27
C ILE A 103 5.86 2.97 -7.57
N SER A 104 6.74 3.91 -7.22
CA SER A 104 8.01 3.63 -6.54
C SER A 104 7.82 2.89 -5.21
N LYS A 105 6.79 3.24 -4.42
CA LYS A 105 6.47 2.51 -3.19
C LYS A 105 5.89 1.13 -3.45
N LEU A 106 5.00 0.99 -4.42
CA LEU A 106 4.39 -0.29 -4.77
C LEU A 106 5.44 -1.27 -5.29
N GLU A 107 6.38 -0.82 -6.12
CA GLU A 107 7.50 -1.64 -6.58
C GLU A 107 8.35 -2.15 -5.41
N ARG A 108 8.58 -1.30 -4.40
CA ARG A 108 9.31 -1.71 -3.20
C ARG A 108 8.55 -2.79 -2.44
N ILE A 109 7.25 -2.59 -2.22
CA ILE A 109 6.38 -3.58 -1.56
C ILE A 109 6.38 -4.88 -2.35
N TYR A 110 6.28 -4.81 -3.67
CA TYR A 110 6.36 -5.96 -4.56
C TYR A 110 7.69 -6.70 -4.42
N LYS A 111 8.82 -6.00 -4.41
CA LYS A 111 10.16 -6.58 -4.18
C LYS A 111 10.30 -7.18 -2.77
N CYS A 112 9.71 -6.58 -1.74
CA CYS A 112 9.61 -7.17 -0.40
C CYS A 112 8.81 -8.49 -0.46
N PHE A 113 7.71 -8.51 -1.21
CA PHE A 113 6.84 -9.67 -1.41
C PHE A 113 7.55 -10.83 -2.12
N GLU A 114 8.36 -10.54 -3.14
CA GLU A 114 9.16 -11.54 -3.85
C GLU A 114 10.41 -12.00 -3.08
N GLY A 115 10.74 -11.36 -1.95
CA GLY A 115 11.96 -11.64 -1.20
C GLY A 115 13.25 -11.16 -1.89
N LYS A 116 13.16 -10.30 -2.91
CA LYS A 116 14.29 -9.84 -3.76
C LYS A 116 14.97 -8.56 -3.26
N LEU A 117 14.75 -8.14 -2.01
CA LEU A 117 15.49 -7.02 -1.42
C LEU A 117 16.92 -7.48 -1.12
N TYR A 118 17.82 -7.26 -2.08
CA TYR A 118 19.27 -7.36 -1.89
C TYR A 118 19.68 -6.33 -0.84
N ILE A 119 20.34 -6.81 0.20
CA ILE A 119 20.98 -6.02 1.26
C ILE A 119 22.33 -5.53 0.72
#